data_AF-A0A7D9D091-F1
#
_entry.id   AF-A0A7D9D091-F1
#
_cell.length_a   1.000
_cell.length_b   1.000
_cell.length_c   1.000
_cell.angle_alpha   90.00
_cell.angle_beta   90.00
_cell.angle_gamma   90.00
#
_symmetry.space_group_name_H-M   'P 1'
#
loop_
_entity.id
_entity.type
_entity.pdbx_description
1 polymer ?
#
loop_
_entity_poly.entity_id
_entity_poly.type
_entity_poly.pdbx_seq_one_letter_code
_entity_poly.pdbx_strand_id
1 'polypeptide(L)' 'MSFYSTIFQTVFKRNSVYVGTIFGTAFVFQTVFDDAINGWWETRNKGKLWKDVKVKLAAGGDADDGDDDE' A
#
# COMPACT_ATOMS: atom_id res chain seq x y z
N MET A 1 35.08 6.48 7.98
CA MET A 1 34.04 7.50 7.69
C MET A 1 32.71 7.01 8.23
N SER A 2 31.84 7.91 8.67
CA SER A 2 30.47 7.57 9.07
C SER A 2 29.60 7.25 7.84
N PHE A 3 28.61 6.35 7.98
CA PHE A 3 27.63 6.04 6.95
C PHE A 3 26.91 7.28 6.41
N TYR A 4 26.56 8.21 7.30
CA TYR A 4 25.98 9.50 6.93
C TYR A 4 26.91 10.32 6.04
N SER A 5 28.20 10.37 6.39
CA SER A 5 29.20 11.09 5.61
C SER A 5 29.35 10.51 4.21
N THR A 6 29.30 9.18 4.08
CA THR A 6 29.32 8.50 2.78
C THR A 6 28.12 8.89 1.94
N ILE A 7 26.89 8.81 2.48
CA ILE A 7 25.66 9.19 1.76
C ILE A 7 25.70 10.66 1.34
N PHE A 8 26.07 11.55 2.24
CA PHE A 8 26.14 12.98 1.92
C PHE A 8 27.11 13.25 0.77
N GLN A 9 28.27 12.61 0.81
CA GLN A 9 29.31 12.81 -0.18
C GLN A 9 28.99 12.20 -1.54
N THR A 10 28.22 11.11 -1.59
CA THR A 10 27.86 10.42 -2.85
C THR A 10 26.58 10.95 -3.48
N VAL A 11 25.56 11.30 -2.68
CA VAL A 11 24.22 11.66 -3.19
C VAL A 11 23.94 13.15 -3.09
N PHE A 12 24.22 13.77 -1.93
CA PHE A 12 23.71 15.11 -1.62
C PHE A 12 24.68 16.24 -1.96
N LYS A 13 26.00 15.98 -2.03
CA LYS A 13 27.02 17.02 -2.21
C LYS A 13 27.01 17.67 -3.60
N ARG A 14 26.55 16.98 -4.64
CA ARG A 14 26.61 17.46 -6.03
C ARG A 14 25.20 17.68 -6.56
N ASN A 15 24.82 18.93 -6.87
CA ASN A 15 23.45 19.30 -7.26
C ASN A 15 22.86 18.45 -8.39
N SER A 16 23.67 18.13 -9.41
CA SER A 16 23.21 17.29 -10.53
C SER A 16 22.87 15.86 -10.13
N VAL A 17 23.56 15.31 -9.14
CA VAL A 17 23.28 13.98 -8.59
C VAL A 17 22.10 14.08 -7.63
N TYR A 18 22.11 15.09 -6.76
CA TYR A 18 21.05 15.33 -5.77
C TYR A 18 19.66 15.36 -6.42
N VAL A 19 19.42 16.26 -7.38
CA VAL A 19 18.09 16.40 -8.01
C VAL A 19 17.69 15.12 -8.74
N GLY A 20 18.62 14.50 -9.48
CA GLY A 20 18.36 13.24 -10.17
C GLY A 20 18.01 12.10 -9.22
N THR A 21 18.68 11.99 -8.07
CA THR A 21 18.37 11.00 -7.04
C THR A 21 17.01 11.26 -6.40
N ILE A 22 16.66 12.51 -6.09
CA ILE A 22 15.34 12.83 -5.53
C ILE A 22 14.23 12.42 -6.51
N PHE A 23 14.34 12.78 -7.79
CA PHE A 23 13.32 12.38 -8.76
C PHE A 23 13.27 10.86 -8.97
N GLY A 24 14.43 10.21 -9.14
CA GLY A 24 14.47 8.76 -9.33
C GLY A 24 13.90 7.99 -8.14
N THR A 25 14.21 8.42 -6.91
CA THR A 25 13.69 7.78 -5.70
C THR A 25 12.21 8.08 -5.48
N ALA A 26 11.74 9.29 -5.81
CA ALA A 26 10.32 9.64 -5.68
C ALA A 26 9.41 8.71 -6.52
N PHE A 27 9.81 8.39 -7.76
CA PHE A 27 9.05 7.46 -8.61
C PHE A 27 8.90 6.07 -8.00
N VAL A 28 10.00 5.51 -7.49
CA VAL A 28 9.97 4.17 -6.87
C VAL A 28 9.27 4.21 -5.52
N PHE A 29 9.52 5.27 -4.74
CA PHE A 29 8.95 5.45 -3.42
C PHE A 29 7.42 5.51 -3.47
N GLN A 30 6.85 6.22 -4.43
CA GLN A 30 5.39 6.35 -4.56
C GLN A 30 4.71 4.98 -4.62
N THR A 31 5.10 4.12 -5.55
CA THR A 31 4.48 2.78 -5.72
C THR A 31 4.66 1.92 -4.48
N VAL A 32 5.89 1.85 -3.95
CA VAL A 32 6.18 1.01 -2.79
C VAL A 32 5.42 1.50 -1.55
N PHE A 33 5.35 2.81 -1.36
CA PHE A 33 4.68 3.42 -0.21
C PHE A 33 3.17 3.24 -0.28
N ASP A 34 2.56 3.48 -1.44
CA ASP A 34 1.12 3.27 -1.64
C ASP A 34 0.72 1.82 -1.33
N ASP A 35 1.43 0.84 -1.89
CA ASP A 35 1.14 -0.57 -1.66
C ASP A 35 1.33 -0.97 -0.19
N ALA A 36 2.41 -0.50 0.43
CA ALA A 36 2.71 -0.82 1.82
C ALA A 36 1.65 -0.25 2.77
N ILE A 37 1.28 1.02 2.61
CA ILE A 37 0.31 1.67 3.49
C ILE A 37 -1.10 1.14 3.25
N ASN A 38 -1.50 0.93 2.00
CA ASN A 38 -2.79 0.32 1.70
C ASN A 38 -2.86 -1.11 2.25
N GLY A 39 -1.83 -1.93 2.05
CA GLY A 39 -1.80 -3.29 2.60
C GLY A 39 -1.88 -3.31 4.14
N TRP A 40 -1.17 -2.40 4.81
CA TRP A 40 -1.27 -2.24 6.25
C TRP A 40 -2.68 -1.81 6.68
N TRP A 41 -3.27 -0.84 5.99
CA TRP A 41 -4.60 -0.32 6.28
C TRP A 41 -5.68 -1.40 6.13
N GLU A 42 -5.63 -2.16 5.04
CA GLU A 42 -6.55 -3.24 4.75
C GLU A 42 -6.43 -4.36 5.80
N THR A 43 -5.20 -4.76 6.13
CA THR A 43 -4.95 -5.76 7.17
C THR A 43 -5.51 -5.32 8.51
N ARG A 44 -5.31 -4.05 8.87
CA ARG A 44 -5.80 -3.49 10.13
C ARG A 44 -7.33 -3.37 10.19
N ASN A 45 -7.98 -3.13 9.06
CA ASN A 45 -9.44 -2.92 9.01
C ASN A 45 -10.21 -4.14 8.48
N LYS A 46 -9.57 -5.29 8.31
CA LYS A 46 -10.16 -6.52 7.77
C LYS A 46 -11.55 -6.81 8.37
N GLY A 47 -12.51 -7.09 7.50
CA GLY A 47 -13.91 -7.35 7.85
C GLY A 47 -14.79 -6.10 7.93
N LYS A 48 -14.20 -4.90 7.90
CA LYS A 48 -14.93 -3.62 7.87
C LYS A 48 -14.93 -2.97 6.49
N LEU A 49 -14.02 -3.37 5.59
CA LEU A 49 -13.94 -2.77 4.27
C LEU A 49 -15.10 -3.26 3.41
N TRP A 50 -15.57 -2.40 2.49
CA TRP A 50 -16.61 -2.77 1.54
C TRP A 50 -16.26 -4.05 0.76
N LYS A 51 -14.99 -4.22 0.37
CA LYS A 51 -14.52 -5.43 -0.30
C LYS A 51 -14.72 -6.71 0.53
N ASP A 52 -14.64 -6.62 1.85
CA ASP A 52 -14.83 -7.77 2.75
C ASP A 52 -16.33 -8.01 3.02
N VAL A 53 -17.10 -6.93 3.15
CA VAL A 53 -18.56 -6.99 3.41
C VAL A 53 -19.32 -7.47 2.18
N LYS A 54 -18.97 -6.97 0.98
CA LYS A 54 -19.60 -7.37 -0.29
C LYS A 54 -19.48 -8.87 -0.54
N VAL A 55 -18.32 -9.48 -0.24
CA VAL A 55 -18.13 -10.93 -0.38
C VAL A 55 -19.11 -11.71 0.50
N LYS A 56 -19.34 -11.25 1.73
CA LYS A 56 -20.32 -11.87 2.63
C LYS A 56 -21.75 -11.67 2.15
N LEU A 57 -22.10 -10.50 1.63
CA LEU A 57 -23.43 -10.22 1.10
C LEU A 57 -23.74 -11.03 -0.16
N ALA A 58 -22.78 -11.16 -1.07
CA ALA A 58 -22.94 -12.01 -2.24
C ALA A 58 -23.12 -13.48 -1.84
N ALA A 59 -22.36 -13.97 -0.86
CA ALA A 59 -22.52 -15.33 -0.33
C ALA A 59 -23.82 -15.53 0.47
N GLY A 60 -24.35 -14.48 1.10
CA GLY A 60 -25.63 -14.52 1.83
C GLY A 60 -26.86 -14.39 0.94
N GLY A 61 -26.72 -13.81 -0.26
CA GLY A 61 -27.79 -13.76 -1.27
C GLY A 61 -28.06 -15.10 -1.94
N ASP A 62 -27.10 -16.03 -1.93
CA ASP A 62 -27.29 -17.42 -2.39
C ASP A 62 -27.82 -18.35 -1.28
N ALA A 63 -28.00 -17.86 -0.04
CA ALA A 63 -28.43 -18.64 1.12
C ALA A 63 -29.85 -18.30 1.61
N ASP A 64 -30.59 -17.45 0.90
CA ASP A 64 -31.96 -16.99 1.26
C ASP A 64 -33.05 -17.54 0.32
N ASP A 65 -32.70 -18.39 -0.66
CA ASP A 65 -33.62 -18.94 -1.69
C ASP A 65 -34.03 -20.42 -1.43
N GLY A 66 -34.10 -20.88 -0.17
CA GLY A 66 -34.50 -22.27 0.07
C GLY A 66 -34.72 -22.69 1.53
N ASP A 67 -35.79 -22.18 2.16
CA ASP A 67 -36.58 -22.94 3.15
C ASP A 67 -37.76 -22.07 3.65
N ASP A 68 -38.82 -21.95 2.84
CA ASP A 68 -40.17 -21.57 3.30
C ASP A 68 -41.22 -22.40 2.52
N ASP A 69 -40.99 -23.71 2.45
CA ASP A 69 -42.00 -24.73 2.12
C ASP A 69 -42.50 -25.39 3.43
N GLU A 70 -43.41 -24.73 4.16
CA GLU A 70 -44.57 -25.30 4.89
C GLU A 70 -45.38 -24.23 5.67
#